data_AF-A0AAW3I927-F1
#
_entry.id   AF-A0AAW3I927-F1
#
_cell.length_a   1.000
_cell.length_b   1.000
_cell.length_c   1.000
_cell.angle_alpha   90.00
_cell.angle_beta   90.00
_cell.angle_gamma   90.00
#
_symmetry.space_group_name_H-M   'P 1'
#
loop_
_entity.id
_entity.type
_entity.pdbx_description
1 polymer ?
#
loop_
_entity_poly.entity_id
_entity_poly.type
_entity_poly.pdbx_seq_one_letter_code
_entity_poly.pdbx_strand_id
1 'polypeptide(L)'
;MNSQENTLSPWKRLRAHRGGRVALSAGLIVLAAVAATQAWDHLGERAQEKVATAEIRKVADTLSQMVAGAEGEPDALPSIDPTPKAKGFYGELERAVKTVASERVAQHKAYLTELKDIGMPRLLDAHRLALDTGLVESRMILEQAERLVPKYRDQSIRVLQDMPELIRSLAIREPEKQKMMNTLTATLARRSDSLGQVWLLETRILHEFGQMISLLDDNRQFWYADHDELMFERDGDLKRFNQHMVAINKMAFEQERLGKQQLANLFAVLP
;
A
#
# COMPACT_ATOMS: atom_id res chain seq x y z
N MET A 1 -0.85 -15.81 -44.82
CA MET A 1 -1.56 -14.74 -44.07
C MET A 1 -2.38 -15.38 -42.97
N ASN A 2 -1.93 -15.24 -41.72
CA ASN A 2 -2.75 -15.09 -40.51
C ASN A 2 -1.87 -15.33 -39.28
N SER A 3 -1.31 -14.23 -38.77
CA SER A 3 -0.92 -14.12 -37.37
C SER A 3 -1.81 -13.04 -36.77
N GLN A 4 -2.92 -13.45 -36.17
CA GLN A 4 -3.62 -12.61 -35.21
C GLN A 4 -2.75 -12.55 -33.95
N GLU A 5 -1.85 -11.58 -33.91
CA GLU A 5 -1.19 -11.19 -32.67
C GLU A 5 -2.24 -10.54 -31.76
N ASN A 6 -2.53 -11.26 -30.69
CA ASN A 6 -3.26 -10.80 -29.52
C ASN A 6 -2.41 -9.72 -28.78
N THR A 7 -2.29 -8.53 -29.36
CA THR A 7 -1.67 -7.37 -28.71
C THR A 7 -2.77 -6.51 -28.07
N LEU A 8 -3.14 -6.87 -26.83
CA LEU A 8 -3.89 -5.95 -25.97
C LEU A 8 -3.15 -4.60 -25.94
N SER A 9 -3.84 -3.51 -26.34
CA SER A 9 -3.26 -2.17 -26.46
C SER A 9 -2.60 -1.73 -25.14
N PRO A 10 -1.50 -0.95 -25.18
CA PRO A 10 -0.79 -0.47 -23.99
C PRO A 10 -1.73 0.19 -22.97
N TRP A 11 -2.78 0.85 -23.46
CA TRP A 11 -3.79 1.58 -22.70
C TRP A 11 -4.71 0.67 -21.87
N LYS A 12 -5.01 -0.55 -22.34
CA LYS A 12 -5.83 -1.52 -21.60
C LYS A 12 -5.08 -2.18 -20.44
N ARG A 13 -3.79 -2.52 -20.61
CA ARG A 13 -2.94 -2.98 -19.49
C ARG A 13 -2.79 -1.90 -18.43
N LEU A 14 -2.75 -0.66 -18.88
CA LEU A 14 -2.65 0.53 -18.04
C LEU A 14 -3.87 0.77 -17.16
N ARG A 15 -5.09 0.50 -17.64
CA ARG A 15 -6.32 0.72 -16.87
C ARG A 15 -6.42 -0.19 -15.63
N ALA A 16 -5.86 -1.40 -15.70
CA ALA A 16 -5.79 -2.36 -14.59
C ALA A 16 -4.73 -2.00 -13.51
N HIS A 17 -3.82 -1.06 -13.78
CA HIS A 17 -2.72 -0.68 -12.87
C HIS A 17 -2.92 0.66 -12.15
N ARG A 18 -4.06 1.34 -12.34
CA ARG A 18 -4.32 2.74 -11.93
C ARG A 18 -4.84 2.94 -10.49
N GLY A 19 -5.08 1.88 -9.73
CA GLY A 19 -5.42 1.99 -8.31
C GLY A 19 -4.16 2.18 -7.47
N GLY A 20 -4.08 3.29 -6.73
CA GLY A 20 -2.91 3.67 -5.91
C GLY A 20 -2.31 2.51 -5.13
N ARG A 21 -1.06 2.17 -5.43
CA ARG A 21 -0.36 0.99 -4.88
C ARG A 21 0.39 1.36 -3.60
N VAL A 22 -0.29 2.02 -2.66
CA VAL A 22 0.34 2.39 -1.38
C VAL A 22 0.29 1.20 -0.43
N ALA A 23 1.38 0.43 -0.36
CA ALA A 23 1.48 -0.69 0.55
C ALA A 23 1.98 -0.25 1.95
N LEU A 24 1.15 -0.45 2.99
CA LEU A 24 1.42 -0.03 4.37
C LEU A 24 1.78 -1.21 5.29
N SER A 25 2.95 -1.82 5.09
CA SER A 25 3.36 -3.05 5.82
C SER A 25 4.34 -2.86 6.99
N ALA A 26 4.84 -1.64 7.26
CA ALA A 26 6.00 -1.43 8.14
C ALA A 26 5.83 -1.79 9.64
N GLY A 27 4.59 -1.95 10.13
CA GLY A 27 4.31 -2.10 11.58
C GLY A 27 4.57 -3.48 12.20
N LEU A 28 4.52 -4.56 11.42
CA LEU A 28 4.25 -5.89 12.01
C LEU A 28 5.48 -6.72 12.36
N ILE A 29 6.64 -6.43 11.77
CA ILE A 29 7.85 -7.28 11.93
C ILE A 29 8.37 -7.30 13.39
N VAL A 30 8.07 -6.29 14.23
CA VAL A 30 8.56 -6.26 15.64
C VAL A 30 7.93 -7.39 16.46
N LEU A 31 6.62 -7.61 16.28
CA LEU A 31 5.85 -8.57 17.07
C LEU A 31 6.15 -10.02 16.66
N ALA A 32 6.37 -10.27 15.37
CA ALA A 32 6.75 -11.59 14.85
C ALA A 32 8.17 -12.01 15.28
N ALA A 33 9.11 -11.06 15.42
CA ALA A 33 10.51 -11.38 15.69
C ALA A 33 10.77 -11.99 17.08
N VAL A 34 9.90 -11.72 18.05
CA VAL A 34 10.02 -12.27 19.40
C VAL A 34 9.51 -13.72 19.47
N ALA A 35 8.50 -14.08 18.66
CA ALA A 35 7.96 -15.44 18.61
C ALA A 35 9.00 -16.49 18.22
N ALA A 36 9.84 -16.23 17.20
CA ALA A 36 10.83 -17.20 16.74
C ALA A 36 12.04 -17.39 17.67
N THR A 37 12.31 -16.45 18.57
CA THR A 37 13.48 -16.52 19.46
C THR A 37 13.16 -17.08 20.85
N GLN A 38 11.91 -17.50 21.10
CA GLN A 38 11.44 -17.97 22.41
C GLN A 38 10.85 -19.40 22.41
N ALA A 39 10.96 -20.14 21.31
CA ALA A 39 10.54 -21.54 21.21
C ALA A 39 11.26 -22.49 22.21
N TRP A 40 12.30 -22.03 22.91
CA TRP A 40 13.06 -22.83 23.88
C TRP A 40 12.51 -22.84 25.32
N ASP A 41 11.82 -21.78 25.79
CA ASP A 41 11.37 -21.68 27.20
C ASP A 41 9.94 -22.18 27.44
N HIS A 42 9.15 -22.39 26.39
CA HIS A 42 7.74 -22.85 26.46
C HIS A 42 7.58 -24.30 25.98
N LEU A 43 8.25 -25.24 26.65
CA LEU A 43 8.28 -26.68 26.29
C LEU A 43 6.91 -27.42 26.33
N GLY A 44 5.80 -26.75 26.68
CA GLY A 44 4.44 -27.29 26.67
C GLY A 44 3.46 -26.64 25.67
N GLU A 45 3.87 -25.60 24.93
CA GLU A 45 2.93 -24.74 24.17
C GLU A 45 3.03 -24.88 22.64
N ARG A 46 3.73 -25.90 22.13
CA ARG A 46 3.90 -26.13 20.67
C ARG A 46 2.58 -26.17 19.89
N ALA A 47 1.49 -26.58 20.53
CA ALA A 47 0.16 -26.56 19.91
C ALA A 47 -0.38 -25.13 19.73
N GLN A 48 -0.22 -24.27 20.75
CA GLN A 48 -0.65 -22.86 20.68
C GLN A 48 0.25 -22.04 19.76
N GLU A 49 1.55 -22.33 19.77
CA GLU A 49 2.52 -21.80 18.81
C GLU A 49 2.07 -22.06 17.37
N LYS A 50 1.77 -23.33 17.02
CA LYS A 50 1.29 -23.69 15.67
C LYS A 50 0.01 -22.95 15.29
N VAL A 51 -0.93 -22.79 16.22
CA VAL A 51 -2.18 -22.05 15.98
C VAL A 51 -1.87 -20.58 15.70
N ALA A 52 -1.07 -19.92 16.56
CA ALA A 52 -0.71 -18.53 16.37
C ALA A 52 0.08 -18.31 15.08
N THR A 53 1.06 -19.16 14.76
CA THR A 53 1.84 -19.07 13.51
C THR A 53 0.94 -19.23 12.28
N ALA A 54 -0.02 -20.16 12.31
CA ALA A 54 -0.97 -20.33 11.20
C ALA A 54 -1.85 -19.09 11.01
N GLU A 55 -2.33 -18.50 12.10
CA GLU A 55 -3.14 -17.27 12.05
C GLU A 55 -2.33 -16.05 11.61
N ILE A 56 -1.08 -15.92 12.07
CA ILE A 56 -0.16 -14.85 11.64
C ILE A 56 0.20 -15.01 10.15
N ARG A 57 0.33 -16.23 9.63
CA ARG A 57 0.52 -16.46 8.18
C ARG A 57 -0.67 -15.97 7.37
N LYS A 58 -1.91 -16.22 7.81
CA LYS A 58 -3.13 -15.68 7.13
C LYS A 58 -3.14 -14.15 7.09
N VAL A 59 -2.72 -13.51 8.19
CA VAL A 59 -2.54 -12.05 8.24
C VAL A 59 -1.49 -11.61 7.22
N ALA A 60 -0.36 -12.30 7.17
CA ALA A 60 0.71 -11.96 6.25
C ALA A 60 0.31 -12.20 4.78
N ASP A 61 -0.51 -13.20 4.46
CA ASP A 61 -1.10 -13.41 3.14
C ASP A 61 -2.01 -12.24 2.75
N THR A 62 -2.86 -11.77 3.68
CA THR A 62 -3.73 -10.60 3.47
C THR A 62 -2.90 -9.35 3.15
N LEU A 63 -1.82 -9.13 3.90
CA LEU A 63 -0.93 -8.00 3.64
C LEU A 63 -0.13 -8.16 2.35
N SER A 64 0.17 -9.40 1.96
CA SER A 64 0.82 -9.70 0.68
C SER A 64 -0.11 -9.39 -0.50
N GLN A 65 -1.41 -9.66 -0.36
CA GLN A 65 -2.43 -9.22 -1.33
C GLN A 65 -2.54 -7.69 -1.41
N MET A 66 -2.45 -7.00 -0.26
CA MET A 66 -2.40 -5.54 -0.20
C MET A 66 -1.16 -4.99 -0.94
N VAL A 67 0.02 -5.59 -0.73
CA VAL A 67 1.27 -5.19 -1.41
C VAL A 67 1.25 -5.52 -2.91
N ALA A 68 0.73 -6.68 -3.29
CA ALA A 68 0.62 -7.11 -4.68
C ALA A 68 -0.40 -6.27 -5.47
N GLY A 69 -1.18 -5.45 -4.78
CA GLY A 69 -2.15 -4.53 -5.37
C GLY A 69 -3.33 -5.29 -5.95
N ALA A 70 -4.13 -5.92 -5.09
CA ALA A 70 -5.44 -6.48 -5.44
C ALA A 70 -6.30 -5.43 -6.17
N GLU A 71 -6.16 -5.38 -7.49
CA GLU A 71 -6.84 -4.58 -8.54
C GLU A 71 -7.26 -3.12 -8.23
N GLY A 72 -6.80 -2.50 -7.14
CA GLY A 72 -7.27 -1.18 -6.72
C GLY A 72 -8.71 -1.16 -6.21
N GLU A 73 -9.31 -2.34 -5.96
CA GLU A 73 -10.68 -2.47 -5.44
C GLU A 73 -10.62 -2.54 -3.90
N PRO A 74 -11.14 -1.53 -3.17
CA PRO A 74 -11.09 -1.49 -1.70
C PRO A 74 -11.67 -2.74 -1.02
N ASP A 75 -12.67 -3.36 -1.64
CA ASP A 75 -13.39 -4.50 -1.08
C ASP A 75 -12.72 -5.86 -1.37
N ALA A 76 -11.70 -5.90 -2.23
CA ALA A 76 -11.02 -7.15 -2.59
C ALA A 76 -10.18 -7.73 -1.45
N LEU A 77 -9.75 -6.90 -0.49
CA LEU A 77 -8.94 -7.35 0.64
C LEU A 77 -9.83 -7.91 1.77
N PRO A 78 -9.54 -9.10 2.33
CA PRO A 78 -10.29 -9.61 3.47
C PRO A 78 -10.05 -8.76 4.73
N SER A 79 -11.08 -8.61 5.57
CA SER A 79 -10.93 -8.00 6.90
C SER A 79 -10.21 -8.96 7.85
N ILE A 80 -9.40 -8.41 8.76
CA ILE A 80 -8.70 -9.18 9.80
C ILE A 80 -9.47 -9.05 11.11
N ASP A 81 -9.97 -10.16 11.64
CA ASP A 81 -10.55 -10.23 13.00
C ASP A 81 -9.42 -10.20 14.04
N PRO A 82 -9.38 -9.23 14.97
CA PRO A 82 -8.35 -9.13 16.00
C PRO A 82 -8.44 -10.21 17.08
N THR A 83 -9.52 -10.99 17.13
CA THR A 83 -9.71 -12.03 18.13
C THR A 83 -8.69 -13.17 17.96
N PRO A 84 -7.86 -13.48 18.98
CA PRO A 84 -6.88 -14.54 18.88
C PRO A 84 -7.54 -15.93 18.93
N LYS A 85 -6.97 -16.89 18.21
CA LYS A 85 -7.34 -18.31 18.27
C LYS A 85 -6.44 -19.09 19.22
N ALA A 86 -5.18 -18.69 19.33
CA ALA A 86 -4.25 -19.21 20.33
C ALA A 86 -4.57 -18.66 21.72
N LYS A 87 -4.05 -19.34 22.74
CA LYS A 87 -4.18 -18.99 24.17
C LYS A 87 -2.81 -18.67 24.77
N GLY A 88 -2.82 -18.09 25.97
CA GLY A 88 -1.61 -17.76 26.70
C GLY A 88 -0.74 -16.76 25.95
N PHE A 89 0.58 -16.90 26.07
CA PHE A 89 1.56 -16.02 25.44
C PHE A 89 1.35 -15.86 23.93
N TYR A 90 1.21 -16.99 23.21
CA TYR A 90 0.99 -16.99 21.76
C TYR A 90 -0.34 -16.35 21.36
N GLY A 91 -1.37 -16.45 22.19
CA GLY A 91 -2.64 -15.74 21.99
C GLY A 91 -2.53 -14.23 22.12
N GLU A 92 -1.73 -13.73 23.07
CA GLU A 92 -1.45 -12.29 23.22
C GLU A 92 -0.64 -11.75 22.03
N LEU A 93 0.37 -12.50 21.56
CA LEU A 93 1.13 -12.14 20.36
C LEU A 93 0.27 -12.14 19.10
N GLU A 94 -0.56 -13.17 18.91
CA GLU A 94 -1.49 -13.25 17.78
C GLU A 94 -2.45 -12.05 17.79
N ARG A 95 -3.03 -11.72 18.96
CA ARG A 95 -3.90 -10.56 19.12
C ARG A 95 -3.18 -9.27 18.73
N ALA A 96 -1.97 -9.06 19.25
CA ALA A 96 -1.19 -7.86 18.94
C ALA A 96 -0.94 -7.71 17.43
N VAL A 97 -0.50 -8.80 16.78
CA VAL A 97 -0.27 -8.82 15.31
C VAL A 97 -1.56 -8.53 14.55
N LYS A 98 -2.66 -9.20 14.90
CA LYS A 98 -3.95 -9.01 14.22
C LYS A 98 -4.52 -7.62 14.42
N THR A 99 -4.42 -7.04 15.62
CA THR A 99 -4.84 -5.65 15.90
C THR A 99 -4.13 -4.69 14.96
N VAL A 100 -2.79 -4.72 14.93
CA VAL A 100 -2.01 -3.81 14.08
C VAL A 100 -2.31 -4.05 12.60
N ALA A 101 -2.40 -5.31 12.17
CA ALA A 101 -2.66 -5.62 10.76
C ALA A 101 -4.07 -5.20 10.33
N SER A 102 -5.07 -5.39 11.19
CA SER A 102 -6.45 -4.98 10.92
C SER A 102 -6.55 -3.47 10.72
N GLU A 103 -5.86 -2.69 11.55
CA GLU A 103 -5.81 -1.24 11.42
C GLU A 103 -5.12 -0.82 10.11
N ARG A 104 -4.01 -1.48 9.73
CA ARG A 104 -3.32 -1.21 8.45
C ARG A 104 -4.20 -1.49 7.24
N VAL A 105 -4.89 -2.64 7.24
CA VAL A 105 -5.81 -2.99 6.15
C VAL A 105 -6.96 -2.00 6.10
N ALA A 106 -7.54 -1.61 7.24
CA ALA A 106 -8.60 -0.61 7.30
C ALA A 106 -8.15 0.76 6.77
N GLN A 107 -6.96 1.23 7.17
CA GLN A 107 -6.38 2.48 6.67
C GLN A 107 -6.15 2.44 5.16
N HIS A 108 -5.59 1.35 4.64
CA HIS A 108 -5.38 1.18 3.19
C HIS A 108 -6.70 1.18 2.41
N LYS A 109 -7.71 0.44 2.89
CA LYS A 109 -9.05 0.44 2.28
C LYS A 109 -9.69 1.82 2.28
N ALA A 110 -9.63 2.53 3.40
CA ALA A 110 -10.17 3.87 3.53
C ALA A 110 -9.48 4.84 2.57
N TYR A 111 -8.15 4.75 2.42
CA TYR A 111 -7.40 5.54 1.47
C TYR A 111 -7.82 5.28 0.02
N LEU A 112 -7.92 4.01 -0.39
CA LEU A 112 -8.39 3.65 -1.73
C LEU A 112 -9.83 4.09 -1.98
N THR A 113 -10.69 4.02 -0.97
CA THR A 113 -12.09 4.47 -1.05
C THR A 113 -12.14 5.98 -1.25
N GLU A 114 -11.41 6.76 -0.45
CA GLU A 114 -11.36 8.21 -0.61
C GLU A 114 -10.77 8.61 -1.97
N LEU A 115 -9.73 7.92 -2.47
CA LEU A 115 -9.20 8.12 -3.82
C LEU A 115 -10.25 7.83 -4.91
N LYS A 116 -11.05 6.77 -4.74
CA LYS A 116 -12.14 6.41 -5.65
C LYS A 116 -13.23 7.46 -5.66
N ASP A 117 -13.64 7.93 -4.48
CA ASP A 117 -14.71 8.90 -4.29
C ASP A 117 -14.37 10.27 -4.89
N ILE A 118 -13.11 10.71 -4.78
CA ILE A 118 -12.64 11.94 -5.44
C ILE A 118 -12.42 11.75 -6.95
N GLY A 119 -12.62 10.55 -7.50
CA GLY A 119 -12.55 10.30 -8.94
C GLY A 119 -11.16 9.99 -9.50
N MET A 120 -10.15 9.72 -8.64
CA MET A 120 -8.78 9.42 -9.07
C MET A 120 -8.68 8.31 -10.15
N PRO A 121 -9.44 7.20 -10.08
CA PRO A 121 -9.40 6.17 -11.12
C PRO A 121 -9.77 6.66 -12.53
N ARG A 122 -10.56 7.74 -12.62
CA ARG A 122 -11.01 8.37 -13.87
C ARG A 122 -10.16 9.57 -14.28
N LEU A 123 -9.11 9.91 -13.54
CA LEU A 123 -8.28 11.08 -13.80
C LEU A 123 -7.78 11.12 -15.25
N LEU A 124 -7.34 9.99 -15.78
CA LEU A 124 -6.87 9.85 -17.16
C LEU A 124 -7.86 9.11 -18.06
N ASP A 125 -9.16 9.26 -17.80
CA ASP A 125 -10.21 8.84 -18.71
C ASP A 125 -10.28 9.81 -19.90
N ALA A 126 -10.07 9.29 -21.12
CA ALA A 126 -9.93 10.12 -22.31
C ALA A 126 -11.20 10.92 -22.61
N HIS A 127 -12.37 10.27 -22.54
CA HIS A 127 -13.65 10.91 -22.82
C HIS A 127 -13.97 11.99 -21.77
N ARG A 128 -13.73 11.73 -20.49
CA ARG A 128 -13.86 12.74 -19.42
C ARG A 128 -12.94 13.94 -19.66
N LEU A 129 -11.66 13.68 -19.92
CA LEU A 129 -10.69 14.74 -20.19
C LEU A 129 -11.09 15.60 -21.38
N ALA A 130 -11.62 14.98 -22.45
CA ALA A 130 -12.07 15.71 -23.63
C ALA A 130 -13.29 16.61 -23.36
N LEU A 131 -14.06 16.37 -22.28
CA LEU A 131 -15.18 17.20 -21.86
C LEU A 131 -14.81 18.21 -20.76
N ASP A 132 -13.73 17.96 -20.03
CA ASP A 132 -13.22 18.79 -18.93
C ASP A 132 -12.54 20.07 -19.48
N THR A 133 -13.34 21.12 -19.70
CA THR A 133 -12.85 22.38 -20.27
C THR A 133 -11.85 23.05 -19.31
N GLY A 134 -10.62 23.27 -19.79
CA GLY A 134 -9.51 23.79 -18.96
C GLY A 134 -8.98 22.80 -17.92
N LEU A 135 -9.37 21.53 -18.03
CA LEU A 135 -8.98 20.45 -17.12
C LEU A 135 -9.21 20.77 -15.63
N VAL A 136 -10.25 21.55 -15.33
CA VAL A 136 -10.55 22.06 -13.98
C VAL A 136 -10.92 20.91 -13.06
N GLU A 137 -11.75 19.97 -13.51
CA GLU A 137 -12.11 18.80 -12.72
C GLU A 137 -10.86 17.98 -12.41
N SER A 138 -10.01 17.74 -13.41
CA SER A 138 -8.75 17.01 -13.26
C SER A 138 -7.80 17.62 -12.23
N ARG A 139 -7.65 18.96 -12.25
CA ARG A 139 -6.85 19.70 -11.26
C ARG A 139 -7.47 19.57 -9.86
N MET A 140 -8.79 19.64 -9.74
CA MET A 140 -9.49 19.46 -8.47
C MET A 140 -9.30 18.04 -7.90
N ILE A 141 -9.39 16.99 -8.72
CA ILE A 141 -9.12 15.60 -8.30
C ILE A 141 -7.71 15.50 -7.70
N LEU A 142 -6.71 16.06 -8.38
CA LEU A 142 -5.32 16.04 -7.93
C LEU A 142 -5.12 16.82 -6.64
N GLU A 143 -5.69 18.02 -6.54
CA GLU A 143 -5.62 18.82 -5.31
C GLU A 143 -6.24 18.07 -4.12
N GLN A 144 -7.37 17.39 -4.32
CA GLN A 144 -7.98 16.58 -3.28
C GLN A 144 -7.09 15.38 -2.92
N ALA A 145 -6.52 14.68 -3.90
CA ALA A 145 -5.62 13.56 -3.69
C ALA A 145 -4.37 13.97 -2.89
N GLU A 146 -3.77 15.12 -3.21
CA GLU A 146 -2.61 15.68 -2.51
C GLU A 146 -2.90 15.97 -1.04
N ARG A 147 -4.14 16.35 -0.69
CA ARG A 147 -4.57 16.54 0.71
C ARG A 147 -4.77 15.22 1.46
N LEU A 148 -5.06 14.12 0.77
CA LEU A 148 -5.21 12.80 1.39
C LEU A 148 -3.87 12.19 1.83
N VAL A 149 -2.82 12.39 1.04
CA VAL A 149 -1.49 11.82 1.31
C VAL A 149 -0.96 12.15 2.72
N PRO A 150 -0.89 13.42 3.19
CA PRO A 150 -0.39 13.72 4.52
C PRO A 150 -1.29 13.13 5.62
N LYS A 151 -2.62 13.13 5.44
CA LYS A 151 -3.58 12.53 6.39
C LYS A 151 -3.24 11.05 6.64
N TYR A 152 -3.11 10.27 5.57
CA TYR A 152 -2.85 8.82 5.68
C TYR A 152 -1.40 8.49 6.04
N ARG A 153 -0.44 9.34 5.65
CA ARG A 153 0.95 9.27 6.14
C ARG A 153 1.00 9.40 7.65
N ASP A 154 0.36 10.43 8.19
CA ASP A 154 0.42 10.74 9.62
C ASP A 154 -0.33 9.68 10.44
N GLN A 155 -1.46 9.17 9.94
CA GLN A 155 -2.12 7.99 10.52
C GLN A 155 -1.18 6.77 10.51
N SER A 156 -0.46 6.57 9.41
CA SER A 156 0.44 5.43 9.29
C SER A 156 1.63 5.50 10.27
N ILE A 157 2.13 6.70 10.54
CA ILE A 157 3.19 6.94 11.52
C ILE A 157 2.66 6.75 12.94
N ARG A 158 1.44 7.21 13.24
CA ARG A 158 0.80 7.03 14.57
C ARG A 158 0.73 5.56 14.99
N VAL A 159 0.33 4.67 14.09
CA VAL A 159 0.34 3.22 14.39
C VAL A 159 1.72 2.71 14.82
N LEU A 160 2.83 3.26 14.30
CA LEU A 160 4.17 2.90 14.78
C LEU A 160 4.48 3.51 16.15
N GLN A 161 4.01 4.74 16.39
CA GLN A 161 4.19 5.47 17.65
C GLN A 161 3.38 4.86 18.80
N ASP A 162 2.26 4.20 18.50
CA ASP A 162 1.36 3.57 19.48
C ASP A 162 1.83 2.14 19.86
N MET A 163 2.80 1.57 19.13
CA MET A 163 3.36 0.24 19.42
C MET A 163 3.90 0.06 20.85
N PRO A 164 4.59 1.04 21.47
CA PRO A 164 5.05 0.92 22.85
C PRO A 164 3.90 0.70 23.83
N GLU A 165 2.78 1.39 23.64
CA GLU A 165 1.60 1.24 24.49
C GLU A 165 0.94 -0.12 24.28
N LEU A 166 0.82 -0.55 23.02
CA LEU A 166 0.35 -1.89 22.68
C LEU A 166 1.18 -2.96 23.39
N ILE A 167 2.52 -2.90 23.30
CA ILE A 167 3.43 -3.86 23.96
C ILE A 167 3.23 -3.88 25.48
N ARG A 168 3.11 -2.70 26.11
CA ARG A 168 2.88 -2.60 27.57
C ARG A 168 1.55 -3.23 27.98
N SER A 169 0.52 -3.13 27.13
CA SER A 169 -0.82 -3.65 27.40
C SER A 169 -0.94 -5.18 27.32
N LEU A 170 0.02 -5.87 26.71
CA LEU A 170 -0.03 -7.33 26.53
C LEU A 170 -0.04 -8.06 27.87
N ALA A 171 -0.83 -9.12 27.99
CA ALA A 171 -0.87 -9.97 29.20
C ALA A 171 0.25 -11.04 29.19
N ILE A 172 1.50 -10.60 28.98
CA ILE A 172 2.71 -11.44 28.94
C ILE A 172 3.69 -11.01 30.05
N ARG A 173 4.76 -11.79 30.29
CA ARG A 173 5.72 -11.49 31.35
C ARG A 173 6.58 -10.29 30.99
N GLU A 174 7.04 -9.57 32.02
CA GLU A 174 7.83 -8.36 31.86
C GLU A 174 9.13 -8.53 31.04
N PRO A 175 9.90 -9.63 31.18
CA PRO A 175 11.08 -9.86 30.35
C PRO A 175 10.75 -9.94 28.85
N GLU A 176 9.58 -10.49 28.50
CA GLU A 176 9.12 -10.56 27.11
C GLU A 176 8.74 -9.17 26.59
N LYS A 177 8.01 -8.37 27.39
CA LYS A 177 7.70 -6.98 27.04
C LYS A 177 8.96 -6.15 26.82
N GLN A 178 9.96 -6.27 27.71
CA GLN A 178 11.21 -5.53 27.59
C GLN A 178 11.97 -5.91 26.32
N LYS A 179 11.99 -7.21 25.97
CA LYS A 179 12.59 -7.67 24.72
C LYS A 179 11.88 -7.08 23.49
N MET A 180 10.55 -7.12 23.47
CA MET A 180 9.74 -6.50 22.40
C MET A 180 10.01 -5.00 22.29
N MET A 181 10.09 -4.30 23.42
CA MET A 181 10.40 -2.87 23.48
C MET A 181 11.80 -2.57 22.95
N ASN A 182 12.80 -3.36 23.32
CA ASN A 182 14.17 -3.19 22.82
C ASN A 182 14.24 -3.38 21.30
N THR A 183 13.56 -4.40 20.76
CA THR A 183 13.45 -4.63 19.32
C THR A 183 12.68 -3.51 18.61
N LEU A 184 11.63 -2.99 19.22
CA LEU A 184 10.89 -1.84 18.70
C LEU A 184 11.81 -0.63 18.59
N THR A 185 12.44 -0.21 19.69
CA THR A 185 13.35 0.94 19.76
C THR A 185 14.49 0.80 18.76
N ALA A 186 15.10 -0.39 18.63
CA ALA A 186 16.18 -0.64 17.69
C ALA A 186 15.76 -0.55 16.20
N THR A 187 14.47 -0.74 15.89
CA THR A 187 13.99 -0.78 14.49
C THR A 187 13.05 0.38 14.12
N LEU A 188 12.60 1.18 15.08
CA LEU A 188 11.58 2.21 14.90
C LEU A 188 11.98 3.26 13.86
N ALA A 189 13.20 3.82 13.98
CA ALA A 189 13.69 4.84 13.05
C ALA A 189 13.70 4.34 11.60
N ARG A 190 14.31 3.17 11.37
CA ARG A 190 14.37 2.54 10.04
C ARG A 190 12.97 2.27 9.46
N ARG A 191 12.01 1.87 10.29
CA ARG A 191 10.61 1.63 9.85
C ARG A 191 9.90 2.93 9.51
N SER A 192 10.09 3.96 10.31
CA SER A 192 9.55 5.30 10.06
C SER A 192 10.10 5.85 8.74
N ASP A 193 11.41 5.73 8.51
CA ASP A 193 12.06 6.18 7.28
C ASP A 193 11.54 5.43 6.06
N SER A 194 11.43 4.10 6.15
CA SER A 194 10.90 3.27 5.06
C SER A 194 9.45 3.62 4.73
N LEU A 195 8.62 3.87 5.75
CA LEU A 195 7.25 4.35 5.57
C LEU A 195 7.22 5.75 4.92
N GLY A 196 8.09 6.65 5.37
CA GLY A 196 8.25 7.98 4.79
C GLY A 196 8.64 7.94 3.31
N GLN A 197 9.51 7.01 2.91
CA GLN A 197 9.89 6.79 1.51
C GLN A 197 8.69 6.36 0.63
N VAL A 198 7.85 5.45 1.11
CA VAL A 198 6.65 5.01 0.38
C VAL A 198 5.69 6.18 0.14
N TRP A 199 5.47 7.02 1.15
CA TRP A 199 4.61 8.20 1.03
C TRP A 199 5.23 9.31 0.18
N LEU A 200 6.56 9.46 0.18
CA LEU A 200 7.24 10.39 -0.72
C LEU A 200 7.08 9.98 -2.18
N LEU A 201 7.13 8.67 -2.48
CA LEU A 201 6.85 8.16 -3.82
C LEU A 201 5.41 8.47 -4.23
N GLU A 202 4.46 8.39 -3.31
CA GLU A 202 3.05 8.73 -3.58
C GLU A 202 2.89 10.20 -3.96
N THR A 203 3.49 11.12 -3.21
CA THR A 203 3.49 12.55 -3.55
C THR A 203 4.09 12.81 -4.92
N ARG A 204 5.18 12.11 -5.28
CA ARG A 204 5.81 12.25 -6.60
C ARG A 204 4.94 11.69 -7.72
N ILE A 205 4.24 10.58 -7.48
CA ILE A 205 3.28 10.03 -8.44
C ILE A 205 2.17 11.04 -8.74
N LEU A 206 1.58 11.66 -7.71
CA LEU A 206 0.58 12.71 -7.88
C LEU A 206 1.14 13.92 -8.66
N HIS A 207 2.38 14.30 -8.37
CA HIS A 207 3.05 15.37 -9.11
C HIS A 207 3.20 15.05 -10.60
N GLU A 208 3.62 13.83 -10.96
CA GLU A 208 3.71 13.39 -12.36
C GLU A 208 2.34 13.41 -13.06
N PHE A 209 1.27 13.00 -12.37
CA PHE A 209 -0.08 13.17 -12.91
C PHE A 209 -0.43 14.65 -13.16
N GLY A 210 -0.05 15.55 -12.25
CA GLY A 210 -0.19 16.99 -12.44
C GLY A 210 0.59 17.53 -13.65
N GLN A 211 1.79 17.03 -13.92
CA GLN A 211 2.55 17.36 -15.12
C GLN A 211 1.84 16.88 -16.39
N MET A 212 1.23 15.69 -16.36
CA MET A 212 0.45 15.18 -17.49
C MET A 212 -0.79 16.02 -17.77
N ILE A 213 -1.55 16.39 -16.72
CA ILE A 213 -2.71 17.28 -16.87
C ILE A 213 -2.28 18.64 -17.42
N SER A 214 -1.18 19.21 -16.92
CA SER A 214 -0.67 20.49 -17.43
C SER A 214 -0.23 20.39 -18.90
N LEU A 215 0.44 19.29 -19.29
CA LEU A 215 0.81 19.02 -20.68
C LEU A 215 -0.43 18.95 -21.59
N LEU A 216 -1.50 18.29 -21.15
CA LEU A 216 -2.75 18.22 -21.92
C LEU A 216 -3.42 19.59 -22.02
N ASP A 217 -3.45 20.38 -20.94
CA ASP A 217 -4.07 21.71 -20.94
C ASP A 217 -3.33 22.68 -21.88
N ASP A 218 -2.00 22.75 -21.76
CA ASP A 218 -1.14 23.63 -22.58
C ASP A 218 -1.24 23.33 -24.08
N ASN A 219 -1.66 22.11 -24.44
CA ASN A 219 -1.66 21.61 -25.81
C ASN A 219 -3.04 21.13 -26.26
N ARG A 220 -4.11 21.74 -25.72
CA ARG A 220 -5.51 21.32 -25.91
C ARG A 220 -5.96 21.07 -27.35
N GLN A 221 -5.42 21.83 -28.29
CA GLN A 221 -5.74 21.73 -29.72
C GLN A 221 -5.04 20.57 -30.45
N PHE A 222 -4.06 19.92 -29.82
CA PHE A 222 -3.20 18.89 -30.43
C PHE A 222 -3.44 17.49 -29.85
N TRP A 223 -4.55 17.30 -29.14
CA TRP A 223 -4.99 15.99 -28.69
C TRP A 223 -6.52 15.90 -28.68
N TYR A 224 -7.02 14.68 -28.84
CA TYR A 224 -8.44 14.36 -28.76
C TYR A 224 -8.66 12.98 -28.15
N ALA A 225 -9.88 12.71 -27.72
CA ALA A 225 -10.26 11.37 -27.29
C ALA A 225 -10.80 10.58 -28.47
N ASP A 226 -10.26 9.38 -28.69
CA ASP A 226 -10.85 8.38 -29.57
C ASP A 226 -11.20 7.15 -28.73
N HIS A 227 -12.50 6.89 -28.58
CA HIS A 227 -13.03 5.92 -27.63
C HIS A 227 -12.47 6.16 -26.21
N ASP A 228 -11.64 5.22 -25.71
CA ASP A 228 -11.03 5.32 -24.39
C ASP A 228 -9.53 5.69 -24.44
N GLU A 229 -9.04 6.14 -25.59
CA GLU A 229 -7.62 6.45 -25.80
C GLU A 229 -7.42 7.94 -26.06
N LEU A 230 -6.31 8.48 -25.54
CA LEU A 230 -5.85 9.83 -25.82
C LEU A 230 -4.99 9.79 -27.08
N MET A 231 -5.46 10.47 -28.12
CA MET A 231 -4.76 10.61 -29.39
C MET A 231 -4.03 11.94 -29.41
N PHE A 232 -2.77 11.94 -29.87
CA PHE A 232 -1.94 13.13 -29.96
C PHE A 232 -1.58 13.39 -31.43
N GLU A 233 -1.73 14.62 -31.89
CA GLU A 233 -1.37 15.03 -33.25
C GLU A 233 0.14 15.27 -33.40
N ARG A 234 0.83 15.52 -32.28
CA ARG A 234 2.27 15.79 -32.24
C ARG A 234 3.00 14.70 -31.47
N ASP A 235 3.95 14.06 -32.14
CA ASP A 235 4.81 13.02 -31.55
C ASP A 235 5.57 13.51 -30.30
N GLY A 236 5.94 14.80 -30.28
CA GLY A 236 6.61 15.41 -29.12
C GLY A 236 5.77 15.38 -27.85
N ASP A 237 4.46 15.61 -27.96
CA ASP A 237 3.54 15.61 -26.82
C ASP A 237 3.27 14.18 -26.35
N LEU A 238 3.05 13.26 -27.28
CA LEU A 238 2.93 11.83 -26.97
C LEU A 238 4.17 11.32 -26.23
N LYS A 239 5.36 11.69 -26.70
CA LYS A 239 6.62 11.30 -26.06
C LYS A 239 6.74 11.85 -24.64
N ARG A 240 6.42 13.13 -24.41
CA ARG A 240 6.43 13.75 -23.08
C ARG A 240 5.40 13.10 -22.15
N PHE A 241 4.18 12.86 -22.63
CA PHE A 241 3.13 12.17 -21.88
C PHE A 241 3.59 10.76 -21.47
N ASN A 242 4.17 10.01 -22.40
CA ASN A 242 4.71 8.68 -22.12
C ASN A 242 5.89 8.69 -21.13
N GLN A 243 6.71 9.75 -21.10
CA GLN A 243 7.79 9.87 -20.12
C GLN A 243 7.24 9.96 -18.68
N HIS A 244 6.20 10.77 -18.46
CA HIS A 244 5.53 10.85 -17.16
C HIS A 244 4.89 9.50 -16.77
N MET A 245 4.27 8.81 -17.73
CA MET A 245 3.73 7.46 -17.50
C MET A 245 4.80 6.45 -17.08
N VAL A 246 5.97 6.48 -17.72
CA VAL A 246 7.10 5.62 -17.35
C VAL A 246 7.62 5.97 -15.95
N ALA A 247 7.70 7.26 -15.60
CA ALA A 247 8.12 7.70 -14.27
C ALA A 247 7.15 7.21 -13.18
N ILE A 248 5.85 7.34 -13.39
CA ILE A 248 4.80 6.83 -12.48
C ILE A 248 4.95 5.32 -12.28
N ASN A 249 5.04 4.56 -13.38
CA ASN A 249 5.18 3.10 -13.31
C ASN A 249 6.44 2.67 -12.54
N LYS A 250 7.56 3.38 -12.74
CA LYS A 250 8.81 3.13 -12.01
C LYS A 250 8.64 3.36 -10.51
N MET A 251 7.98 4.46 -10.11
CA MET A 251 7.73 4.77 -8.71
C MET A 251 6.75 3.79 -8.06
N ALA A 252 5.70 3.39 -8.78
CA ALA A 252 4.74 2.38 -8.31
C ALA A 252 5.40 1.01 -8.11
N PHE A 253 6.28 0.60 -9.04
CA PHE A 253 7.06 -0.62 -8.88
C PHE A 253 8.01 -0.55 -7.67
N GLU A 254 8.59 0.62 -7.43
CA GLU A 254 9.45 0.84 -6.25
C GLU A 254 8.66 0.75 -4.94
N GLN A 255 7.44 1.31 -4.87
CA GLN A 255 6.54 1.14 -3.72
C GLN A 255 6.21 -0.34 -3.46
N GLU A 256 5.87 -1.08 -4.52
CA GLU A 256 5.60 -2.52 -4.44
C GLU A 256 6.85 -3.29 -3.95
N ARG A 257 8.03 -2.97 -4.48
CA ARG A 257 9.30 -3.57 -4.08
C ARG A 257 9.60 -3.32 -2.59
N LEU A 258 9.42 -2.08 -2.11
CA LEU A 258 9.59 -1.72 -0.70
C LEU A 258 8.60 -2.49 0.19
N GLY A 259 7.33 -2.57 -0.22
CA GLY A 259 6.31 -3.35 0.48
C GLY A 259 6.68 -4.85 0.58
N LYS A 260 7.10 -5.45 -0.53
CA LYS A 260 7.54 -6.86 -0.56
C LYS A 260 8.75 -7.11 0.34
N GLN A 261 9.73 -6.21 0.35
CA GLN A 261 10.89 -6.32 1.23
C GLN A 261 10.50 -6.24 2.71
N GLN A 262 9.55 -5.38 3.07
CA GLN A 262 9.03 -5.29 4.44
C GLN A 262 8.33 -6.60 4.83
N LEU A 263 7.49 -7.17 3.97
CA LEU A 263 6.82 -8.44 4.26
C LEU A 263 7.79 -9.63 4.28
N ALA A 264 8.76 -9.70 3.38
CA ALA A 264 9.77 -10.76 3.40
C ALA A 264 10.54 -10.79 4.73
N ASN A 265 10.87 -9.61 5.28
CA ASN A 265 11.48 -9.50 6.60
C ASN A 265 10.53 -9.92 7.73
N LEU A 266 9.21 -9.91 7.54
CA LEU A 266 8.24 -10.45 8.50
C LEU A 266 8.23 -11.97 8.46
N PHE A 267 8.17 -12.54 7.25
CA PHE A 267 8.14 -13.98 7.03
C PHE A 267 9.44 -14.68 7.44
N ALA A 268 10.59 -14.03 7.26
CA ALA A 268 11.89 -14.59 7.64
C ALA A 268 12.04 -14.83 9.14
N VAL A 269 11.18 -14.23 9.98
CA VAL A 269 11.21 -14.39 11.44
C VAL A 269 10.01 -15.19 11.95
N LEU A 270 9.22 -15.80 11.07
CA LEU A 270 8.23 -16.81 11.44
C LEU A 270 8.85 -18.21 11.22
N PRO A 271 8.68 -19.15 12.15
CA PRO A 271 9.15 -20.53 12.00
C PRO A 271 8.40 -21.30 10.91
#